data_AF-A0A540VYV9-F1
#
_entry.id   AF-A0A540VYV9-F1
#
_cell.length_a   1.000
_cell.length_b   1.000
_cell.length_c   1.000
_cell.angle_alpha   90.00
_cell.angle_beta   90.00
_cell.angle_gamma   90.00
#
_symmetry.space_group_name_H-M   'P 1'
#
loop_
_entity.id
_entity.type
_entity.pdbx_description
1 polymer ?
#
loop_
_entity_poly.entity_id
_entity_poly.type
_entity_poly.pdbx_seq_one_letter_code
_entity_poly.pdbx_strand_id
1 'polypeptide(L)'
;MTYPPLSQTLKDFLATLRRGEERSGVVTSIERFGVFVDLDGAPEPSVGFIPPPEVSWKWISSCDEVVTAGQRVTAAVLGVDTQMRGQAVLSLIALQPNPWLAWVDRIGSVLRGPVTKQVPFGIFVSVDDGMDGLIHNSELAQLGIEHNIQVGDELTVQIAEVEPAMRRIRLSLPARGTA
;
A
#
# COMPACT_ATOMS: atom_id res chain seq x y z
N MET A 1 9.13 -1.51 -28.27
CA MET A 1 7.85 -0.82 -28.54
C MET A 1 8.11 0.67 -28.39
N THR A 2 8.10 1.42 -29.49
CA THR A 2 8.28 2.88 -29.46
C THR A 2 6.92 3.51 -29.23
N TYR A 3 6.74 4.18 -28.11
CA TYR A 3 5.51 4.93 -27.86
C TYR A 3 5.50 6.17 -28.76
N PRO A 4 4.34 6.53 -29.36
CA PRO A 4 4.25 7.75 -30.14
C PRO A 4 4.61 8.96 -29.27
N PRO A 5 5.21 10.01 -29.86
CA PRO A 5 5.56 11.21 -29.12
C PRO A 5 4.31 11.85 -28.53
N LEU A 6 4.42 12.25 -27.26
CA LEU A 6 3.37 12.95 -26.52
C LEU A 6 2.87 14.18 -27.27
N SER A 7 1.55 14.30 -27.39
CA SER A 7 0.93 15.51 -27.96
C SER A 7 1.27 16.73 -27.10
N GLN A 8 1.40 17.90 -27.74
CA GLN A 8 1.69 19.14 -27.02
C GLN A 8 0.58 19.46 -26.00
N THR A 9 -0.68 19.21 -26.38
CA THR A 9 -1.86 19.40 -25.53
C THR A 9 -1.81 18.54 -24.26
N LEU A 10 -1.36 17.29 -24.34
CA LEU A 10 -1.22 16.42 -23.18
C LEU A 10 -0.11 16.91 -22.23
N LYS A 11 1.02 17.37 -22.76
CA LYS A 11 2.09 17.96 -21.94
C LYS A 11 1.60 19.19 -21.18
N ASP A 12 0.87 20.07 -21.86
CA ASP A 12 0.32 21.28 -21.25
C ASP A 12 -0.68 20.91 -20.15
N PHE A 13 -1.55 19.92 -20.38
CA PHE A 13 -2.48 19.40 -19.37
C PHE A 13 -1.74 18.83 -18.14
N LEU A 14 -0.75 17.96 -18.34
CA LEU A 14 0.04 17.38 -17.24
C LEU A 14 0.78 18.45 -16.45
N ALA A 15 1.22 19.53 -17.09
CA ALA A 15 1.85 20.68 -16.43
C ALA A 15 0.87 21.48 -15.55
N THR A 16 -0.44 21.38 -15.80
CA THR A 16 -1.46 21.99 -14.92
C THR A 16 -1.70 21.19 -13.65
N LEU A 17 -1.46 19.87 -13.67
CA LEU A 17 -1.73 18.98 -12.54
C LEU A 17 -0.72 19.19 -11.42
N ARG A 18 -1.22 19.37 -10.20
CA ARG A 18 -0.38 19.49 -9.00
C ARG A 18 -0.46 18.23 -8.15
N ARG A 19 0.66 17.86 -7.53
CA ARG A 19 0.67 16.78 -6.53
C ARG A 19 -0.25 17.13 -5.37
N GLY A 20 -1.10 16.20 -4.98
CA GLY A 20 -2.14 16.34 -3.96
C GLY A 20 -3.47 16.89 -4.48
N GLU A 21 -3.56 17.25 -5.76
CA GLU A 21 -4.80 17.74 -6.36
C GLU A 21 -5.80 16.59 -6.55
N GLU A 22 -7.06 16.83 -6.19
CA GLU A 22 -8.16 15.89 -6.42
C GLU A 22 -8.63 15.97 -7.87
N ARG A 23 -8.67 14.82 -8.54
CA ARG A 23 -9.22 14.71 -9.88
C ARG A 23 -10.21 13.57 -9.97
N SER A 24 -11.34 13.85 -10.59
CA SER A 24 -12.34 12.86 -10.95
C SER A 24 -12.09 12.34 -12.36
N GLY A 25 -12.47 11.09 -12.56
CA GLY A 25 -12.38 10.44 -13.86
C GLY A 25 -13.18 9.16 -13.92
N VAL A 26 -13.21 8.54 -15.09
CA VAL A 26 -13.93 7.28 -15.34
C VAL A 26 -12.92 6.18 -15.60
N VAL A 27 -13.04 5.06 -14.89
CA VAL A 27 -12.18 3.90 -15.10
C VAL A 27 -12.43 3.36 -16.52
N THR A 28 -11.39 3.33 -17.35
CA THR A 28 -11.51 2.84 -18.73
C THR A 28 -11.17 1.37 -18.82
N SER A 29 -10.09 0.96 -18.16
CA SER A 29 -9.64 -0.43 -18.12
C SER A 29 -8.95 -0.75 -16.80
N ILE A 30 -9.08 -2.00 -16.38
CA ILE A 30 -8.43 -2.53 -15.19
C ILE A 30 -7.47 -3.62 -15.63
N GLU A 31 -6.19 -3.45 -15.31
CA GLU A 31 -5.13 -4.38 -15.66
C GLU A 31 -4.43 -4.88 -14.39
N ARG A 32 -3.72 -6.00 -14.48
CA ARG A 32 -2.99 -6.58 -13.33
C ARG A 32 -1.93 -5.65 -12.74
N PHE A 33 -1.41 -4.74 -13.56
CA PHE A 33 -0.37 -3.79 -13.16
C PHE A 33 -0.93 -2.41 -12.82
N GLY A 34 -2.25 -2.19 -12.88
CA GLY A 34 -2.89 -0.95 -12.45
C GLY A 34 -4.20 -0.65 -13.16
N VAL A 35 -4.86 0.42 -12.73
CA VAL A 35 -6.16 0.87 -13.22
C VAL A 35 -5.96 2.12 -14.07
N PHE A 36 -6.52 2.10 -15.28
CA PHE A 36 -6.52 3.27 -16.17
C PHE A 36 -7.80 4.07 -15.97
N VAL A 37 -7.63 5.38 -15.86
CA VAL A 37 -8.72 6.33 -15.61
C VAL A 37 -8.64 7.42 -16.66
N ASP A 38 -9.76 7.67 -17.31
CA ASP A 38 -9.97 8.85 -18.13
C ASP A 38 -10.28 10.04 -17.22
N LEU A 39 -9.32 10.96 -17.09
CA LEU A 39 -9.43 12.11 -16.20
C LEU A 39 -10.31 13.19 -16.84
N ASP A 40 -11.21 13.78 -16.07
CA ASP A 40 -12.04 14.86 -16.57
C ASP A 40 -11.17 16.06 -17.02
N GLY A 41 -11.38 16.51 -18.26
CA GLY A 41 -10.61 17.59 -18.88
C GLY A 41 -9.27 17.17 -19.47
N ALA A 42 -8.92 15.87 -19.44
CA ALA A 42 -7.77 15.38 -20.15
C ALA A 42 -8.02 15.41 -21.68
N PRO A 43 -7.00 15.78 -22.49
CA PRO A 43 -7.13 15.82 -23.94
C PRO A 43 -7.06 14.43 -24.59
N GLU A 44 -6.58 13.43 -23.86
CA GLU A 44 -6.42 12.05 -24.32
C GLU A 44 -7.10 11.09 -23.33
N PRO A 45 -7.62 9.94 -23.80
CA PRO A 45 -8.21 8.94 -22.92
C PRO A 45 -7.13 8.19 -22.12
N SER A 46 -7.47 7.72 -20.93
CA SER A 46 -6.58 6.90 -20.07
C SER A 46 -5.28 7.60 -19.65
N VAL A 47 -5.34 8.92 -19.45
CA VAL A 47 -4.23 9.73 -18.93
C VAL A 47 -3.96 9.45 -17.44
N GLY A 48 -4.97 9.07 -16.68
CA GLY A 48 -4.83 8.66 -15.29
C GLY A 48 -4.39 7.20 -15.17
N PHE A 49 -3.42 6.95 -14.28
CA PHE A 49 -2.96 5.61 -13.93
C PHE A 49 -2.90 5.47 -12.41
N ILE A 50 -3.64 4.50 -11.87
CA ILE A 50 -3.62 4.16 -10.45
C ILE A 50 -2.90 2.81 -10.30
N PRO A 51 -1.69 2.77 -9.72
CA PRO A 51 -1.02 1.49 -9.49
C PRO A 51 -1.76 0.68 -8.39
N PRO A 52 -1.69 -0.66 -8.39
CA PRO A 52 -2.45 -1.50 -7.46
C PRO A 52 -2.33 -1.14 -5.97
N PRO A 53 -1.13 -0.77 -5.45
CA PRO A 53 -1.00 -0.34 -4.05
C PRO A 53 -1.81 0.92 -3.72
N GLU A 54 -2.11 1.75 -4.71
CA GLU A 54 -2.84 3.01 -4.55
C GLU A 54 -4.36 2.86 -4.76
N VAL A 55 -4.82 1.65 -5.07
CA VAL A 55 -6.24 1.32 -5.20
C VAL A 55 -6.88 1.09 -3.82
N SER A 56 -6.16 0.42 -2.91
CA SER A 56 -6.67 0.08 -1.58
C SER A 56 -5.56 0.04 -0.53
N TRP A 57 -5.90 0.39 0.72
CA TRP A 57 -5.05 0.18 1.88
C TRP A 57 -4.96 -1.30 2.27
N LYS A 58 -5.99 -2.08 1.94
CA LYS A 58 -6.07 -3.51 2.23
C LYS A 58 -5.38 -4.31 1.13
N TRP A 59 -4.96 -5.52 1.49
CA TRP A 59 -4.54 -6.51 0.50
C TRP A 59 -5.73 -6.87 -0.40
N ILE A 60 -5.55 -6.72 -1.70
CA ILE A 60 -6.55 -7.08 -2.72
C ILE A 60 -5.91 -8.04 -3.72
N SER A 61 -6.65 -9.05 -4.17
CA SER A 61 -6.11 -10.01 -5.14
C SER A 61 -6.15 -9.42 -6.55
N SER A 62 -7.13 -8.56 -6.84
CA SER A 62 -7.27 -7.83 -8.09
C SER A 62 -7.95 -6.47 -7.87
N CYS A 63 -7.66 -5.51 -8.75
CA CYS A 63 -8.23 -4.17 -8.64
C CYS A 63 -9.74 -4.14 -8.89
N ASP A 64 -10.27 -5.10 -9.66
CA ASP A 64 -11.71 -5.29 -9.93
C ASP A 64 -12.58 -5.49 -8.69
N GLU A 65 -11.98 -5.89 -7.56
CA GLU A 65 -12.67 -6.03 -6.28
C GLU A 65 -13.04 -4.67 -5.67
N VAL A 66 -12.34 -3.60 -6.05
CA VAL A 66 -12.47 -2.27 -5.47
C VAL A 66 -13.07 -1.28 -6.45
N VAL A 67 -12.71 -1.41 -7.73
CA VAL A 67 -13.17 -0.51 -8.81
C VAL A 67 -13.67 -1.32 -10.00
N THR A 68 -14.62 -0.78 -10.74
CA THR A 68 -15.17 -1.42 -11.95
C THR A 68 -14.91 -0.58 -13.19
N ALA A 69 -14.67 -1.21 -14.35
CA ALA A 69 -14.61 -0.49 -15.62
C ALA A 69 -15.91 0.26 -15.89
N GLY A 70 -15.81 1.54 -16.27
CA GLY A 70 -16.93 2.48 -16.41
C GLY A 70 -17.34 3.19 -15.10
N GLN A 71 -16.75 2.82 -13.96
CA GLN A 71 -17.03 3.50 -12.69
C GLN A 71 -16.37 4.88 -12.65
N ARG A 72 -17.11 5.86 -12.15
CA ARG A 72 -16.55 7.18 -11.85
C ARG A 72 -15.84 7.15 -10.49
N VAL A 73 -14.59 7.55 -10.47
CA VAL A 73 -13.72 7.56 -9.28
C VAL A 73 -13.12 8.94 -9.08
N THR A 74 -12.82 9.28 -7.82
CA THR A 74 -12.07 10.50 -7.46
C THR A 74 -10.79 10.07 -6.79
N ALA A 75 -9.65 10.55 -7.31
CA ALA A 75 -8.32 10.18 -6.86
C ALA A 75 -7.44 11.43 -6.70
N ALA A 76 -6.46 11.37 -5.81
CA ALA A 76 -5.46 12.42 -5.69
C ALA A 76 -4.32 12.19 -6.69
N VAL A 77 -3.79 13.26 -7.27
CA VAL A 77 -2.60 13.21 -8.12
C VAL A 77 -1.36 13.00 -7.24
N LEU A 78 -0.66 11.88 -7.40
CA LEU A 78 0.62 11.62 -6.74
C LEU A 78 1.79 12.27 -7.50
N GLY A 79 1.67 12.33 -8.82
CA GLY A 79 2.68 12.90 -9.70
C GLY A 79 2.30 12.73 -11.16
N VAL A 80 3.15 13.23 -12.05
CA VAL A 80 2.99 13.07 -13.49
C VAL A 80 4.26 12.45 -14.06
N ASP A 81 4.10 11.38 -14.84
CA ASP A 81 5.16 10.76 -15.60
C ASP A 81 5.16 11.35 -17.01
N THR A 82 6.05 12.32 -17.23
CA THR A 82 6.28 12.95 -18.53
C THR A 82 7.33 12.22 -19.37
N GLN A 83 7.94 11.15 -18.86
CA GLN A 83 9.05 10.44 -19.50
C GLN A 83 8.62 9.18 -20.27
N MET A 84 7.62 8.44 -19.78
CA MET A 84 7.15 7.20 -20.41
C MET A 84 5.98 7.42 -21.37
N ARG A 85 4.80 7.74 -20.82
CA ARG A 85 3.52 7.77 -21.56
C ARG A 85 2.73 9.06 -21.36
N GLY A 86 3.24 10.02 -20.59
CA GLY A 86 2.49 11.24 -20.28
C GLY A 86 1.26 10.92 -19.43
N GLN A 87 1.45 10.16 -18.35
CA GLN A 87 0.35 9.73 -17.50
C GLN A 87 0.43 10.39 -16.13
N ALA A 88 -0.71 10.80 -15.61
CA ALA A 88 -0.84 11.23 -14.23
C ALA A 88 -0.96 10.00 -13.34
N VAL A 89 -0.04 9.86 -12.39
CA VAL A 89 -0.11 8.83 -11.36
C VAL A 89 -1.09 9.31 -10.30
N LEU A 90 -2.12 8.51 -10.08
CA LEU A 90 -3.25 8.83 -9.21
C LEU A 90 -3.32 7.84 -8.04
N SER A 91 -4.02 8.23 -6.98
CA SER A 91 -4.29 7.38 -5.82
C SER A 91 -5.69 7.56 -5.26
N LEU A 92 -6.42 6.46 -5.09
CA LEU A 92 -7.77 6.45 -4.49
C LEU A 92 -7.71 6.54 -2.97
N ILE A 93 -6.59 6.11 -2.40
CA ILE A 93 -6.39 6.03 -0.95
C ILE A 93 -5.67 7.24 -0.37
N ALA A 94 -5.02 8.05 -1.20
CA ALA A 94 -4.39 9.30 -0.76
C ALA A 94 -5.38 10.30 -0.16
N LEU A 95 -6.66 10.19 -0.53
CA LEU A 95 -7.77 10.97 0.03
C LEU A 95 -8.37 10.36 1.30
N GLN A 96 -7.99 9.11 1.62
CA GLN A 96 -8.50 8.39 2.76
C GLN A 96 -7.51 8.49 3.93
N PRO A 97 -7.99 8.53 5.19
CA PRO A 97 -7.11 8.50 6.35
C PRO A 97 -6.26 7.23 6.30
N ASN A 98 -4.95 7.38 6.44
CA ASN A 98 -4.04 6.25 6.44
C ASN A 98 -4.27 5.42 7.72
N PRO A 99 -4.80 4.20 7.65
CA PRO A 99 -5.08 3.39 8.83
C PRO A 99 -3.81 3.08 9.62
N TRP A 100 -2.64 3.05 8.98
CA TRP A 100 -1.35 2.82 9.63
C TRP A 100 -0.93 3.97 10.55
N LEU A 101 -1.43 5.19 10.35
CA LEU A 101 -1.18 6.30 11.29
C LEU A 101 -1.79 6.02 12.66
N ALA A 102 -2.95 5.37 12.72
CA ALA A 102 -3.57 4.98 13.99
C ALA A 102 -2.74 3.96 14.77
N TRP A 103 -1.82 3.25 14.10
CA TRP A 103 -0.92 2.30 14.74
C TRP A 103 0.33 2.95 15.33
N VAL A 104 0.69 4.16 14.88
CA VAL A 104 1.81 4.93 15.44
C VAL A 104 1.53 5.24 16.91
N ASP A 105 0.29 5.61 17.25
CA ASP A 105 -0.12 5.84 18.64
C ASP A 105 -0.16 4.55 19.48
N ARG A 106 -0.09 3.38 18.84
CA ARG A 106 -0.06 2.07 19.49
C ARG A 106 1.36 1.53 19.67
N ILE A 107 2.41 2.26 19.28
CA ILE A 107 3.79 1.85 19.53
C ILE A 107 3.98 1.54 21.03
N GLY A 108 4.60 0.40 21.32
CA GLY A 108 4.77 -0.15 22.66
C GLY A 108 3.58 -0.98 23.17
N SER A 109 2.45 -1.03 22.45
CA SER A 109 1.33 -1.91 22.80
C SER A 109 1.70 -3.37 22.57
N VAL A 110 1.26 -4.22 23.50
CA VAL A 110 1.40 -5.68 23.40
C VAL A 110 0.13 -6.27 22.80
N LEU A 111 0.29 -7.12 21.80
CA LEU A 111 -0.77 -7.77 21.05
C LEU A 111 -0.51 -9.28 21.02
N ARG A 112 -1.57 -10.04 20.74
CA ARG A 112 -1.48 -11.46 20.47
C ARG A 112 -2.01 -11.73 19.08
N GLY A 113 -1.28 -12.54 18.32
CA GLY A 113 -1.62 -12.81 16.94
C GLY A 113 -1.03 -14.13 16.45
N PRO A 114 -1.70 -14.79 15.49
CA PRO A 114 -1.17 -16.01 14.88
C PRO A 114 -0.04 -15.69 13.91
N VAL A 115 0.93 -16.59 13.81
CA VAL A 115 1.99 -16.54 12.79
C VAL A 115 1.37 -16.86 11.43
N THR A 116 1.39 -15.90 10.50
CA THR A 116 0.84 -16.08 9.15
C THR A 116 1.87 -16.68 8.20
N LYS A 117 3.14 -16.31 8.36
CA LYS A 117 4.21 -16.75 7.44
C LYS A 117 5.57 -16.76 8.11
N GLN A 118 6.41 -17.71 7.72
CA GLN A 118 7.81 -17.75 8.11
C GLN A 118 8.71 -17.52 6.91
N VAL A 119 9.77 -16.74 7.12
CA VAL A 119 10.80 -16.46 6.13
C VAL A 119 12.19 -16.64 6.78
N PRO A 120 13.26 -16.88 6.01
CA PRO A 120 14.58 -17.16 6.60
C PRO A 120 15.14 -16.07 7.53
N PHE A 121 14.67 -14.83 7.37
CA PHE A 121 15.11 -13.68 8.16
C PHE A 121 14.13 -13.26 9.27
N GLY A 122 13.01 -13.96 9.45
CA GLY A 122 12.01 -13.59 10.44
C GLY A 122 10.65 -14.27 10.29
N ILE A 123 9.71 -13.86 11.11
CA ILE A 123 8.33 -14.37 11.05
C ILE A 123 7.34 -13.22 10.94
N PHE A 124 6.26 -13.45 10.21
CA PHE A 124 5.12 -12.56 10.11
C PHE A 124 4.03 -13.03 11.06
N VAL A 125 3.55 -12.11 11.89
CA VAL A 125 2.47 -12.31 12.85
C VAL A 125 1.34 -11.37 12.47
N SER A 126 0.12 -11.90 12.30
CA SER A 126 -1.05 -11.09 12.04
C SER A 126 -1.42 -10.32 13.32
N VAL A 127 -1.43 -9.00 13.23
CA VAL A 127 -1.78 -8.13 14.38
C VAL A 127 -3.19 -7.57 14.27
N ASP A 128 -3.78 -7.55 13.07
CA ASP A 128 -5.15 -7.12 12.79
C ASP A 128 -5.58 -7.57 11.38
N ASP A 129 -6.87 -7.37 11.04
CA ASP A 129 -7.46 -7.76 9.76
C ASP A 129 -6.76 -7.10 8.54
N GLY A 130 -5.86 -7.86 7.90
CA GLY A 130 -5.06 -7.43 6.76
C GLY A 130 -3.75 -6.70 7.12
N MET A 131 -3.33 -6.74 8.40
CA MET A 131 -2.04 -6.19 8.84
C MET A 131 -1.14 -7.26 9.44
N ASP A 132 0.03 -7.42 8.83
CA ASP A 132 1.08 -8.32 9.31
C ASP A 132 2.26 -7.49 9.86
N GLY A 133 2.72 -7.88 11.05
CA GLY A 133 3.95 -7.37 11.62
C GLY A 133 5.09 -8.38 11.47
N LEU A 134 6.31 -7.90 11.28
CA LEU A 134 7.51 -8.74 11.14
C LEU A 134 8.35 -8.72 12.42
N ILE A 135 8.71 -9.90 12.89
CA ILE A 135 9.71 -10.12 13.93
C ILE A 135 10.99 -10.63 13.27
N HIS A 136 12.12 -9.98 13.54
CA HIS A 136 13.42 -10.42 13.04
C HIS A 136 13.89 -11.68 13.78
N ASN A 137 14.64 -12.55 13.11
CA ASN A 137 15.17 -13.78 13.74
C ASN A 137 16.00 -13.50 15.01
N SER A 138 16.69 -12.35 15.07
CA SER A 138 17.48 -11.93 16.22
C SER A 138 16.65 -11.77 17.49
N GLU A 139 15.39 -11.34 17.37
CA GLU A 139 14.46 -11.24 18.50
C GLU A 139 14.01 -12.64 18.95
N LEU A 140 13.69 -13.53 18.00
CA LEU A 140 13.26 -14.91 18.29
C LEU A 140 14.36 -15.71 18.98
N ALA A 141 15.62 -15.50 18.56
CA ALA A 141 16.80 -16.13 19.11
C ALA A 141 17.03 -15.75 20.59
N GLN A 142 16.73 -14.50 20.97
CA GLN A 142 16.86 -14.05 22.37
C GLN A 142 15.98 -14.85 23.34
N LEU A 143 14.81 -15.31 22.87
CA LEU A 143 13.90 -16.14 23.67
C LEU A 143 14.08 -17.64 23.44
N GLY A 144 14.95 -18.06 22.53
CA GLY A 144 15.19 -19.46 22.19
C GLY A 144 13.99 -20.17 21.55
N ILE A 145 13.04 -19.40 21.00
CA ILE A 145 11.80 -19.93 20.40
C ILE A 145 11.85 -20.03 18.88
N GLU A 146 12.95 -19.61 18.26
CA GLU A 146 13.15 -19.58 16.80
C GLU A 146 12.87 -20.93 16.09
N HIS A 147 13.10 -22.05 16.77
CA HIS A 147 12.88 -23.41 16.26
C HIS A 147 11.53 -24.02 16.68
N ASN A 148 10.79 -23.35 17.57
CA ASN A 148 9.57 -23.87 18.19
C ASN A 148 8.33 -23.05 17.84
N ILE A 149 8.37 -22.35 16.70
CA ILE A 149 7.26 -21.57 16.19
C ILE A 149 6.84 -22.18 14.86
N GLN A 150 5.55 -22.44 14.70
CA GLN A 150 4.93 -22.90 13.47
C GLN A 150 3.97 -21.86 12.92
N VAL A 151 3.67 -21.94 11.62
CA VAL A 151 2.60 -21.13 11.02
C VAL A 151 1.29 -21.53 11.68
N GLY A 152 0.54 -20.56 12.20
CA GLY A 152 -0.68 -20.75 12.97
C GLY A 152 -0.52 -20.58 14.48
N ASP A 153 0.71 -20.57 15.02
CA ASP A 153 0.93 -20.40 16.45
C ASP A 153 0.62 -18.97 16.91
N GLU A 154 -0.06 -18.84 18.05
CA GLU A 154 -0.30 -17.53 18.66
C GLU A 154 0.93 -17.04 19.43
N LEU A 155 1.45 -15.88 19.04
CA LEU A 155 2.56 -15.21 19.70
C LEU A 155 2.11 -13.90 20.33
N THR A 156 2.66 -13.64 21.52
CA THR A 156 2.54 -12.33 22.17
C THR A 156 3.68 -11.45 21.69
N VAL A 157 3.34 -10.33 21.07
CA VAL A 157 4.26 -9.44 20.36
C VAL A 157 4.03 -8.00 20.80
N GLN A 158 5.05 -7.16 20.74
CA GLN A 158 4.97 -5.75 21.05
C GLN A 158 5.30 -4.93 19.82
N ILE A 159 4.52 -3.89 19.54
CA ILE A 159 4.80 -2.96 18.43
C ILE A 159 6.08 -2.19 18.77
N ALA A 160 7.17 -2.49 18.07
CA ALA A 160 8.44 -1.79 18.24
C ALA A 160 8.46 -0.50 17.42
N GLU A 161 8.05 -0.60 16.16
CA GLU A 161 8.09 0.51 15.20
C GLU A 161 6.99 0.32 14.15
N VAL A 162 6.42 1.43 13.69
CA VAL A 162 5.44 1.45 12.61
C VAL A 162 6.00 2.32 11.50
N GLU A 163 6.01 1.79 10.27
CA GLU A 163 6.43 2.49 9.05
C GLU A 163 5.19 2.68 8.15
N PRO A 164 4.36 3.73 8.35
CA PRO A 164 3.12 3.94 7.59
C PRO A 164 3.34 4.08 6.09
N ALA A 165 4.50 4.62 5.68
CA ALA A 165 4.87 4.80 4.28
C ALA A 165 5.13 3.46 3.58
N MET A 166 5.77 2.51 4.28
CA MET A 166 6.03 1.17 3.75
C MET A 166 4.89 0.19 4.03
N ARG A 167 3.88 0.60 4.82
CA ARG A 167 2.81 -0.29 5.31
C ARG A 167 3.38 -1.51 6.02
N ARG A 168 4.32 -1.28 6.94
CA ARG A 168 5.00 -2.32 7.71
C ARG A 168 4.98 -1.98 9.18
N ILE A 169 4.79 -2.99 10.01
CA ILE A 169 4.98 -2.91 11.46
C ILE A 169 6.15 -3.83 11.82
N ARG A 170 7.13 -3.29 12.54
CA ARG A 170 8.13 -4.11 13.21
C ARG A 170 7.62 -4.50 14.57
N LEU A 171 7.65 -5.79 14.82
CA LEU A 171 7.28 -6.38 16.08
C LEU A 171 8.54 -6.82 16.82
N SER A 172 8.53 -6.61 18.12
CA SER A 172 9.50 -7.13 19.06
C SER A 172 8.80 -8.10 19.99
N LEU A 173 9.58 -8.92 20.68
CA LEU A 173 9.04 -9.74 21.75
C LEU A 173 9.06 -8.91 23.02
N PRO A 174 7.95 -8.85 23.80
CA PRO A 174 7.96 -8.10 25.04
C PRO A 174 9.02 -8.69 25.96
N ALA A 175 9.94 -7.86 26.44
CA ALA A 175 10.97 -8.29 27.37
C ALA A 175 10.29 -9.00 28.54
N ARG A 176 10.64 -10.27 28.79
CA ARG A 176 10.24 -10.94 30.02
C ARG A 176 10.84 -10.12 31.15
N GLY A 177 10.00 -9.36 31.85
CA GLY A 177 10.37 -8.77 33.12
C GLY A 177 10.93 -9.88 33.99
N THR A 178 12.21 -9.77 34.33
CA THR A 178 12.81 -10.51 35.43
C THR A 178 11.96 -10.21 36.66
N ALA A 179 11.19 -11.20 37.10
CA ALA A 179 10.56 -11.24 38.41
C ALA A 179 11.07 -12.50 39.12
#